data_AF-A0A366D2U9-F1
#
_entry.id   AF-A0A366D2U9-F1
#
_cell.length_a   1.000
_cell.length_b   1.000
_cell.length_c   1.000
_cell.angle_alpha   90.00
_cell.angle_beta   90.00
_cell.angle_gamma   90.00
#
_symmetry.space_group_name_H-M   'P 1'
#
loop_
_entity.id
_entity.type
_entity.pdbx_description
1 polymer ?
#
loop_
_entity_poly.entity_id
_entity_poly.type
_entity_poly.pdbx_seq_one_letter_code
_entity_poly.pdbx_strand_id
1 'polypeptide(L)' 'MRAICTFCESAVDHCHGTLVVHPTGRPECTDDTCPDPDHARHAFVIDCTDIAGGCACAAEEARRSA' A
#
# COMPACT_ATOMS: atom_id res chain seq x y z
N MET A 1 -3.20 -12.01 12.06
CA MET A 1 -2.32 -13.10 12.56
C MET A 1 -1.36 -12.51 13.57
N ARG A 2 -1.42 -12.90 14.86
CA ARG A 2 -0.43 -12.47 15.87
C ARG A 2 0.80 -13.36 15.77
N ALA A 3 1.65 -13.09 14.78
CA ALA A 3 3.09 -13.29 14.94
C ALA A 3 3.61 -12.15 15.83
N ILE A 4 4.68 -12.37 16.59
CA ILE A 4 5.26 -11.35 17.46
C ILE A 4 5.70 -10.17 16.58
N CYS A 5 4.96 -9.05 16.67
CA CYS A 5 5.26 -7.82 15.95
C CYS A 5 5.79 -6.80 16.95
N THR A 6 7.06 -6.46 16.85
CA THR A 6 7.73 -5.51 17.76
C THR A 6 7.07 -4.12 17.75
N PHE A 7 6.50 -3.69 16.62
CA PHE A 7 5.77 -2.41 16.54
C PHE A 7 4.47 -2.45 17.35
N CYS A 8 3.73 -3.57 17.34
CA CYS A 8 2.56 -3.76 18.21
C CYS A 8 2.94 -3.76 19.69
N GLU A 9 4.02 -4.46 20.05
CA GLU A 9 4.49 -4.52 21.45
C GLU A 9 4.96 -3.16 21.96
N SER A 10 5.50 -2.32 21.07
CA SER A 10 5.97 -0.97 21.38
C SER A 10 4.89 0.10 21.19
N ALA A 11 3.63 -0.29 20.91
CA ALA A 11 2.51 0.61 20.64
C ALA A 11 2.81 1.68 19.56
N VAL A 12 3.63 1.34 18.56
CA VAL A 12 3.88 2.19 17.40
C VAL A 12 2.66 2.15 16.50
N ASP A 13 2.28 3.30 15.95
CA ASP A 13 1.19 3.38 14.98
C ASP A 13 1.64 2.83 13.62
N HIS A 14 1.12 1.64 13.25
CA HIS A 14 1.47 0.94 12.01
C HIS A 14 0.31 0.08 11.50
N CYS A 15 0.38 -0.31 10.24
CA CYS A 15 -0.50 -1.26 9.58
C CYS A 15 0.29 -2.50 9.13
N HIS A 16 -0.40 -3.65 9.09
CA HIS A 16 0.16 -4.91 8.57
C HIS A 16 -0.21 -5.18 7.11
N GLY A 17 -1.13 -4.40 6.55
CA GLY A 17 -1.43 -4.46 5.13
C GLY A 17 -0.27 -3.95 4.29
N THR A 18 -0.31 -4.29 3.02
CA THR A 18 0.58 -3.75 1.99
C THR A 18 0.00 -2.45 1.49
N LEU A 19 0.79 -1.38 1.49
CA LEU A 19 0.41 -0.15 0.83
C LEU A 19 0.78 -0.22 -0.66
N VAL A 20 -0.22 -0.10 -1.52
CA VAL A 20 -0.08 -0.04 -2.97
C VAL A 20 -0.12 1.43 -3.38
N VAL A 21 0.97 1.90 -3.98
CA VAL A 21 1.07 3.25 -4.51
C VAL A 21 0.64 3.25 -5.96
N HIS A 22 -0.31 4.12 -6.29
CA HIS A 22 -0.82 4.28 -7.63
C HIS A 22 -0.25 5.56 -8.26
N PRO A 23 0.03 5.57 -9.58
CA PRO A 23 0.47 6.77 -10.28
C PRO A 23 -0.61 7.87 -10.27
N THR A 24 -1.88 7.50 -10.06
CA THR A 24 -3.00 8.45 -9.89
C THR A 24 -2.95 9.19 -8.55
N GLY A 25 -2.04 8.84 -7.65
CA GLY A 25 -1.72 9.57 -6.43
C GLY A 25 -2.54 9.19 -5.19
N ARG A 26 -3.52 8.29 -5.31
CA ARG A 26 -4.28 7.79 -4.17
C ARG A 26 -3.78 6.39 -3.78
N PRO A 27 -2.97 6.25 -2.72
CA PRO A 27 -2.51 4.94 -2.27
C PRO A 27 -3.66 4.13 -1.66
N GLU A 28 -3.57 2.81 -1.77
CA GLU A 28 -4.54 1.85 -1.25
C GLU A 28 -3.85 0.84 -0.34
N CYS A 29 -4.44 0.52 0.80
CA CYS A 29 -3.94 -0.56 1.64
C CYS A 29 -4.72 -1.84 1.37
N THR A 30 -4.04 -2.99 1.30
CA THR A 30 -4.68 -4.30 1.13
C THR A 30 -5.49 -4.75 2.36
N ASP A 31 -5.44 -3.99 3.46
CA ASP A 31 -6.26 -4.21 4.65
C ASP A 31 -7.46 -3.25 4.62
N ASP A 32 -8.66 -3.78 4.41
CA ASP A 32 -9.92 -3.02 4.36
C ASP A 32 -10.25 -2.29 5.67
N THR A 33 -9.61 -2.68 6.77
CA THR A 33 -9.77 -2.04 8.08
C THR A 33 -8.70 -0.99 8.36
N CYS A 34 -7.79 -0.73 7.41
CA CYS A 34 -6.78 0.31 7.52
C CYS A 34 -7.46 1.69 7.57
N PRO A 35 -7.33 2.44 8.68
CA PRO A 35 -8.03 3.70 8.82
C PRO A 35 -7.37 4.85 8.06
N ASP A 36 -6.10 4.69 7.67
CA ASP A 36 -5.32 5.72 6.96
C ASP A 36 -4.17 5.07 6.17
N PRO A 37 -4.21 5.11 4.81
CA PRO A 37 -3.18 4.61 3.89
C PRO A 37 -1.95 5.53 3.79
N ASP A 38 -1.49 6.13 4.90
CA ASP A 38 -0.29 6.95 4.93
C ASP A 38 1.01 6.11 4.87
N HIS A 39 2.00 6.58 4.11
CA HIS A 39 3.28 5.89 3.91
C HIS A 39 4.03 5.64 5.23
N ALA A 40 3.97 6.55 6.20
CA ALA A 40 4.68 6.42 7.47
C ALA A 40 4.13 5.30 8.35
N ARG A 41 2.88 4.87 8.12
CA ARG A 41 2.21 3.81 8.88
C ARG A 41 2.42 2.41 8.28
N HIS A 42 2.93 2.31 7.06
CA HIS A 42 3.05 1.04 6.34
C HIS A 42 4.51 0.64 6.19
N ALA A 43 4.88 -0.46 6.83
CA ALA A 43 6.22 -1.02 6.70
C ALA A 43 6.47 -1.63 5.31
N PHE A 44 5.40 -2.03 4.61
CA PHE A 44 5.48 -2.65 3.30
C PHE A 44 4.72 -1.81 2.27
N VAL A 45 5.47 -1.23 1.34
CA VAL A 45 4.97 -0.33 0.30
C VAL A 45 5.45 -0.86 -1.06
N ILE A 46 4.54 -0.99 -2.01
CA ILE A 46 4.83 -1.41 -3.39
C ILE A 46 4.23 -0.42 -4.38
N ASP A 47 4.79 -0.35 -5.58
CA ASP A 47 4.12 0.32 -6.69
C ASP A 47 3.09 -0.62 -7.34
N CYS A 48 1.97 -0.08 -7.79
CA CYS A 48 0.93 -0.86 -8.45
C CYS A 48 1.41 -1.56 -9.75
N THR A 49 2.51 -1.10 -10.35
CA THR A 49 3.14 -1.71 -11.52
C THR A 49 3.86 -3.02 -11.21
N ASP A 50 4.25 -3.24 -9.94
CA ASP A 50 4.87 -4.49 -9.49
C ASP A 50 3.85 -5.60 -9.21
N ILE A 51 2.54 -5.30 -9.23
CA ILE A 51 1.48 -6.28 -9.01
C ILE A 51 1.41 -7.25 -10.19
N ALA A 52 1.53 -8.55 -9.89
CA ALA A 52 1.33 -9.60 -10.87
C ALA A 52 -0.11 -9.54 -11.44
N GLY A 53 -0.22 -9.45 -12.78
CA GLY A 53 -1.50 -9.22 -13.47
C GLY A 53 -1.77 -7.75 -13.82
N GLY A 54 -0.96 -6.83 -13.28
CA GLY A 54 -1.00 -5.40 -13.58
C GLY A 54 -2.14 -4.64 -12.89
N CYS A 55 -2.01 -3.32 -12.84
CA CYS A 55 -3.06 -2.40 -12.41
C CYS A 55 -3.66 -1.68 -13.62
N ALA A 56 -5.00 -1.55 -13.65
CA ALA A 56 -5.69 -0.74 -14.67
C ALA A 56 -5.20 0.72 -14.67
N CYS A 57 -4.94 1.26 -13.47
CA CYS A 57 -4.43 2.60 -13.24
C CYS A 57 -3.08 2.88 -13.92
N ALA A 58 -2.16 1.91 -13.90
CA ALA A 58 -0.85 2.03 -14.54
C ALA A 58 -0.98 2.08 -16.07
N ALA A 59 -1.90 1.29 -16.62
CA ALA A 59 -2.18 1.31 -18.05
C ALA A 59 -2.82 2.64 -18.48
N GLU A 60 -3.68 3.23 -17.65
CA GLU A 60 -4.26 4.56 -17.88
C GLU A 60 -3.21 5.66 -17.89
N GLU A 61 -2.29 5.65 -16.92
CA GLU A 61 -1.22 6.65 -16.85
C GLU A 61 -0.27 6.57 -18.05
N ALA A 62 0.11 5.34 -18.44
CA ALA A 62 0.96 5.13 -19.61
C ALA A 62 0.33 5.69 -20.89
N ARG A 63 -0.99 5.59 -21.05
CA ARG A 63 -1.73 6.16 -22.19
C ARG A 63 -1.78 7.69 -22.16
N ARG A 64 -1.79 8.30 -20.97
CA ARG A 64 -1.79 9.77 -20.83
C ARG A 64 -0.43 10.37 -21.18
N SER A 65 0.64 9.62 -20.96
CA SER A 65 2.02 10.06 -21.15
C SER A 65 2.57 9.83 -22.56
N ALA A 66 1.77 9.26 -23.46
CA ALA A 66 2.09 8.92 -24.85
C ALA A 66 1.44 9.91 -25.83
#